data_AF-A0A386C788-F1
#
_entry.id   AF-A0A386C788-F1
#
_cell.length_a   1.000
_cell.length_b   1.000
_cell.length_c   1.000
_cell.angle_alpha   90.00
_cell.angle_beta   90.00
_cell.angle_gamma   90.00
#
_symmetry.space_group_name_H-M   'P 1'
#
loop_
_entity.id
_entity.type
_entity.pdbx_description
1 polymer ?
#
loop_
_entity_poly.entity_id
_entity_poly.type
_entity_poly.pdbx_seq_one_letter_code
_entity_poly.pdbx_strand_id
1 'polypeptide(L)'
;MQQALEAELGEAKDHFSAIGAAGVVMDVHTGEILAMTSLPSFNPNAPGQGTPDQMFNRATLGVFELGSTFKPFTLAMAMDSGVVSGPGQIYNCPEVLPAYGHLIHDTHPFGRQCSVAEIMMESFEY
;
A
#
# COMPACT_ATOMS: atom_id res chain seq x y z
N MET A 1 8.58 12.21 -15.92
CA MET A 1 7.93 11.62 -14.73
C MET A 1 6.48 11.30 -15.00
N GLN A 2 5.61 12.29 -15.20
CA GLN A 2 4.17 12.06 -15.44
C GLN A 2 3.86 11.01 -16.52
N GLN A 3 4.42 11.17 -17.74
CA GLN A 3 4.18 10.24 -18.84
C GLN A 3 4.65 8.80 -18.54
N ALA A 4 5.77 8.65 -17.83
CA ALA A 4 6.26 7.33 -17.44
C ALA A 4 5.32 6.68 -16.42
N LEU A 5 4.90 7.42 -15.39
CA LEU A 5 3.93 6.93 -14.41
C LEU A 5 2.62 6.50 -15.06
N GLU A 6 2.10 7.30 -15.99
CA GLU A 6 0.88 6.99 -16.72
C GLU A 6 1.01 5.74 -17.60
N ALA A 7 2.12 5.59 -18.32
CA ALA A 7 2.38 4.42 -19.14
C ALA A 7 2.48 3.14 -18.28
N GLU A 8 3.28 3.16 -17.22
CA GLU A 8 3.46 1.99 -16.34
C GLU A 8 2.15 1.60 -15.63
N LEU A 9 1.36 2.59 -15.16
CA LEU A 9 0.05 2.30 -14.58
C LEU A 9 -0.95 1.78 -15.61
N GLY A 10 -0.89 2.25 -16.85
CA GLY A 10 -1.70 1.72 -17.95
C GLY A 10 -1.38 0.26 -18.22
N GLU A 11 -0.10 -0.05 -18.43
CA GLU A 11 0.39 -1.42 -18.62
C GLU A 11 0.02 -2.33 -17.44
N ALA A 12 0.24 -1.88 -16.20
CA ALA A 12 -0.12 -2.65 -15.01
C ALA A 12 -1.64 -2.89 -14.91
N LYS A 13 -2.46 -1.86 -15.15
CA LYS A 13 -3.92 -1.97 -15.12
C LYS A 13 -4.38 -3.02 -16.13
N ASP A 14 -3.82 -3.03 -17.33
CA ASP A 14 -4.21 -3.96 -18.39
C ASP A 14 -3.67 -5.37 -18.11
N HIS A 15 -2.42 -5.49 -17.67
CA HIS A 15 -1.80 -6.76 -17.28
C HIS A 15 -2.60 -7.49 -16.18
N PHE A 16 -3.02 -6.76 -15.14
CA PHE A 16 -3.80 -7.31 -14.03
C PHE A 16 -5.32 -7.29 -14.28
N SER A 17 -5.78 -6.83 -15.44
CA SER A 17 -7.20 -6.65 -15.76
C SER A 17 -7.96 -5.86 -14.68
N ALA A 18 -7.30 -4.84 -14.11
CA ALA A 18 -7.85 -4.03 -13.05
C ALA A 18 -8.89 -3.03 -13.57
N ILE A 19 -9.93 -2.76 -12.77
CA ILE A 19 -11.00 -1.80 -13.10
C ILE A 19 -10.49 -0.35 -13.16
N GLY A 20 -9.37 -0.06 -12.50
CA GLY A 20 -8.75 1.26 -12.45
C GLY A 20 -7.37 1.16 -11.82
N ALA A 21 -6.60 2.24 -11.91
CA ALA A 21 -5.27 2.34 -11.30
C ALA A 21 -5.00 3.78 -10.89
N ALA A 22 -4.21 3.97 -9.85
CA ALA A 22 -3.79 5.30 -9.40
C ALA A 22 -2.35 5.25 -8.90
N GLY A 23 -1.63 6.36 -9.07
CA GLY A 23 -0.28 6.49 -8.53
C GLY A 23 0.12 7.94 -8.34
N VAL A 24 1.02 8.15 -7.40
CA VAL A 24 1.54 9.47 -7.00
C VAL A 24 3.04 9.34 -6.81
N VAL A 25 3.80 10.27 -7.40
CA VAL A 25 5.23 10.42 -7.15
C VAL A 25 5.44 11.78 -6.50
N MET A 26 6.13 11.80 -5.36
CA MET A 26 6.27 12.97 -4.51
C MET A 26 7.73 13.18 -4.11
N ASP A 27 8.15 14.43 -4.04
CA ASP A 27 9.43 14.80 -3.45
C ASP A 27 9.36 14.63 -1.92
N VAL A 28 10.29 13.85 -1.35
CA VAL A 28 10.28 13.49 0.07
C VAL A 28 10.67 14.65 1.01
N HIS A 29 11.30 15.70 0.49
CA HIS A 29 11.74 16.85 1.27
C HIS A 29 10.73 17.99 1.22
N THR A 30 10.12 18.23 0.06
CA THR A 30 9.18 19.34 -0.14
C THR A 30 7.72 18.93 -0.08
N GLY A 31 7.41 17.65 -0.30
CA GLY A 31 6.04 17.16 -0.46
C GLY A 31 5.42 17.52 -1.81
N GLU A 32 6.19 18.07 -2.74
CA GLU A 32 5.69 18.43 -4.07
C GLU A 32 5.33 17.18 -4.88
N ILE A 33 4.17 17.22 -5.53
CA ILE A 33 3.73 16.14 -6.42
C ILE A 33 4.42 16.31 -7.78
N LEU A 34 5.35 15.40 -8.06
CA LEU A 34 6.10 15.35 -9.32
C LEU A 34 5.30 14.68 -10.44
N ALA A 35 4.39 13.77 -10.08
CA ALA A 35 3.46 13.12 -10.98
C ALA A 35 2.25 12.55 -10.21
N MET A 36 1.08 12.55 -10.85
CA MET A 36 -0.14 11.94 -10.33
C MET A 36 -0.98 11.40 -11.49
N THR A 37 -1.41 10.16 -11.40
CA THR A 37 -2.22 9.50 -12.42
C THR A 37 -3.44 8.84 -11.77
N SER A 38 -4.59 8.96 -12.44
CA SER A 38 -5.82 8.24 -12.14
C SER A 38 -6.36 7.66 -13.43
N LEU A 39 -6.57 6.34 -13.46
CA LEU A 39 -7.10 5.59 -14.60
C LEU A 39 -8.41 4.89 -14.25
N PRO A 40 -9.36 4.79 -15.19
CA PRO A 40 -9.29 5.32 -16.56
C PRO A 40 -9.34 6.85 -16.60
N SER A 41 -8.65 7.46 -17.59
CA SER A 41 -8.62 8.91 -17.78
C SER A 41 -9.62 9.37 -18.85
N PHE A 42 -9.76 10.69 -19.04
CA PHE A 42 -10.58 11.30 -20.08
C PHE A 42 -9.76 12.31 -20.91
N ASN A 43 -10.23 12.62 -22.12
CA ASN A 43 -9.64 13.67 -22.94
C ASN A 43 -10.23 15.05 -22.56
N PRO A 44 -9.46 15.97 -21.96
CA PRO A 44 -9.98 17.28 -21.57
C PRO A 44 -10.32 18.17 -22.77
N ASN A 45 -9.76 17.89 -23.95
CA ASN A 45 -10.07 18.65 -25.18
C ASN A 45 -11.41 18.23 -25.81
N ALA A 46 -12.11 17.25 -25.24
CA ALA A 46 -13.41 16.75 -25.68
C ALA A 46 -14.45 16.89 -24.55
N PRO A 47 -14.87 18.12 -24.22
CA PRO A 47 -15.77 18.37 -23.10
C PRO A 47 -17.10 17.59 -23.25
N GLY A 48 -17.59 17.04 -22.15
CA GLY A 48 -18.84 16.28 -22.10
C GLY A 48 -18.74 14.82 -22.56
N GLN A 49 -17.56 14.34 -22.98
CA GLN A 49 -17.37 12.95 -23.42
C GLN A 49 -16.80 12.02 -22.34
N GLY A 50 -16.36 12.55 -21.19
CA GLY A 50 -15.86 11.74 -20.07
C GLY A 50 -17.01 11.12 -19.27
N THR A 51 -16.89 9.85 -18.92
CA THR A 51 -17.80 9.20 -17.96
C THR A 51 -17.52 9.68 -16.53
N PRO A 52 -18.49 9.58 -15.60
CA PRO A 52 -18.24 9.91 -14.19
C PRO A 52 -17.04 9.18 -13.59
N ASP A 53 -16.82 7.92 -13.99
CA ASP A 53 -15.69 7.11 -13.54
C ASP A 53 -14.33 7.61 -14.05
N GLN A 54 -14.28 8.11 -15.29
CA GLN A 54 -13.06 8.69 -15.86
C GLN A 54 -12.74 10.07 -15.28
N MET A 55 -13.77 10.81 -14.89
CA MET A 55 -13.61 12.11 -14.21
C MET A 55 -13.26 11.96 -12.73
N PHE A 56 -13.42 10.76 -12.16
CA PHE A 56 -13.09 10.47 -10.77
C PHE A 56 -11.58 10.31 -10.59
N ASN A 57 -10.98 11.26 -9.87
CA ASN A 57 -9.57 11.17 -9.48
C ASN A 57 -9.42 10.22 -8.28
N ARG A 58 -9.06 8.97 -8.58
CA ARG A 58 -8.85 7.90 -7.59
C ARG A 58 -7.68 8.18 -6.64
N ALA A 59 -6.67 8.93 -7.07
CA ALA A 59 -5.51 9.25 -6.24
C ALA A 59 -5.87 10.19 -5.08
N THR A 60 -6.92 11.01 -5.24
CA THR A 60 -7.33 12.01 -4.23
C THR A 60 -8.66 11.69 -3.56
N LEU A 61 -9.59 11.04 -4.27
CA LEU A 61 -10.95 10.77 -3.79
C LEU A 61 -11.19 9.29 -3.46
N GLY A 62 -10.31 8.40 -3.92
CA GLY A 62 -10.45 6.97 -3.69
C GLY A 62 -10.25 6.62 -2.21
N VAL A 63 -11.11 5.74 -1.70
CA VAL A 63 -11.01 5.20 -0.34
C VAL A 63 -10.91 3.69 -0.45
N PHE A 64 -9.86 3.13 0.15
CA PHE A 64 -9.56 1.71 0.13
C PHE A 64 -8.95 1.30 1.48
N GLU A 65 -9.13 0.04 1.85
CA GLU A 65 -8.42 -0.54 2.99
C GLU A 65 -6.93 -0.66 2.63
N LEU A 66 -6.06 -0.06 3.45
CA LEU A 66 -4.62 0.01 3.18
C LEU A 66 -3.90 -1.33 3.40
N GLY A 67 -4.50 -2.25 4.17
CA GLY A 67 -3.91 -3.55 4.51
C GLY A 67 -2.48 -3.40 5.05
N SER A 68 -1.58 -4.29 4.61
CA SER A 68 -0.18 -4.32 5.04
C SER A 68 0.62 -3.05 4.74
N THR A 69 0.16 -2.17 3.83
CA THR A 69 0.85 -0.88 3.57
C THR A 69 0.80 0.06 4.78
N PHE A 70 -0.09 -0.20 5.76
CA PHE A 70 -0.18 0.59 6.99
C PHE A 70 0.79 0.12 8.09
N LYS A 71 1.34 -1.10 8.02
CA LYS A 71 2.21 -1.69 9.06
C LYS A 71 3.42 -0.83 9.45
N PRO A 72 4.09 -0.09 8.54
CA PRO A 72 5.20 0.78 8.94
C PRO A 72 4.82 1.80 10.02
N PHE A 73 3.57 2.29 10.02
CA PHE A 73 3.09 3.20 11.07
C PHE A 73 2.94 2.49 12.42
N THR A 74 2.38 1.28 12.43
CA THR A 74 2.28 0.46 13.64
C THR A 74 3.66 0.16 14.22
N LEU A 75 4.62 -0.23 13.37
CA LEU A 75 5.99 -0.46 13.80
C LEU A 75 6.64 0.82 14.34
N ALA A 76 6.47 1.97 13.66
CA ALA A 76 6.99 3.24 14.14
C ALA A 76 6.43 3.60 15.53
N MET A 77 5.13 3.41 15.77
CA MET A 77 4.52 3.60 17.10
C MET A 77 5.05 2.62 18.14
N ALA A 78 5.27 1.36 17.78
CA ALA A 78 5.84 0.36 18.67
C ALA A 78 7.29 0.69 19.06
N MET A 79 8.05 1.27 18.12
CA MET A 79 9.41 1.75 18.38
C MET A 79 9.41 3.02 19.24
N ASP A 80 8.54 3.98 18.93
CA ASP A 80 8.40 5.24 19.68
C ASP A 80 7.97 5.01 21.14
N SER A 81 7.06 4.05 21.36
CA SER A 81 6.64 3.63 22.71
C SER A 81 7.66 2.74 23.44
N GLY A 82 8.77 2.35 22.78
CA GLY A 82 9.81 1.50 23.35
C GLY A 82 9.46 0.01 23.46
N VAL A 83 8.32 -0.43 22.91
CA VAL A 83 7.93 -1.85 22.84
C VAL A 83 8.87 -2.61 21.90
N VAL A 84 9.27 -1.98 20.80
CA VAL A 84 10.25 -2.48 19.84
C VAL A 84 11.52 -1.64 19.91
N SER A 85 12.62 -2.23 20.36
CA SER A 85 13.93 -1.61 20.46
C SER A 85 14.68 -1.50 19.13
N GLY A 86 14.32 -2.31 18.14
CA GLY A 86 14.93 -2.27 16.82
C GLY A 86 14.58 -3.45 15.92
N PRO A 87 15.04 -3.42 14.66
CA PRO A 87 14.71 -4.43 13.64
C PRO A 87 15.21 -5.85 13.97
N GLY A 88 16.25 -5.97 14.81
CA GLY A 88 16.81 -7.25 15.24
C GLY A 88 16.10 -7.89 16.44
N GLN A 89 15.13 -7.20 17.04
CA GLN A 89 14.37 -7.77 18.16
C GLN A 89 13.57 -8.99 17.69
N ILE A 90 13.64 -10.06 18.48
CA ILE A 90 13.05 -11.36 18.14
C ILE A 90 11.72 -11.53 18.86
N TYR A 91 10.74 -12.03 18.12
CA TYR A 91 9.43 -12.45 18.62
C TYR A 91 9.17 -13.91 18.28
N ASN A 92 8.24 -14.52 19.01
CA ASN A 92 7.71 -15.83 18.64
C ASN A 92 6.64 -15.64 17.57
N CYS A 93 6.81 -16.26 16.40
CA CYS A 93 5.97 -16.06 15.22
C CYS A 93 5.26 -17.39 14.89
N PRO A 94 4.18 -17.74 15.62
CA PRO A 94 3.45 -18.98 15.40
C PRO A 94 2.72 -18.98 14.05
N GLU A 95 2.33 -20.16 13.56
CA GLU A 95 1.55 -20.27 12.32
C GLU A 95 0.15 -19.65 12.45
N VAL A 96 -0.41 -19.65 13.66
CA VAL A 96 -1.73 -19.11 13.99
C VAL A 96 -1.64 -18.37 15.31
N LEU A 97 -2.20 -17.17 15.38
CA LEU A 97 -2.34 -16.43 16.64
C LEU A 97 -3.82 -16.27 17.02
N PRO A 98 -4.22 -16.73 18.20
CA PRO A 98 -5.52 -16.38 18.76
C PRO A 98 -5.48 -14.95 19.33
N ALA A 99 -6.31 -14.07 18.78
CA ALA A 99 -6.45 -12.68 19.23
C ALA A 99 -7.93 -12.28 19.31
N TYR A 100 -8.37 -11.81 20.47
CA TYR A 100 -9.73 -11.29 20.71
C TYR A 100 -10.88 -12.20 20.20
N GLY A 101 -10.72 -13.53 20.32
CA GLY A 101 -11.73 -14.50 19.88
C GLY A 101 -11.66 -14.87 18.39
N HIS A 102 -10.71 -14.33 17.65
CA HIS A 102 -10.42 -14.68 16.26
C HIS A 102 -9.09 -15.43 16.15
N LEU A 103 -8.98 -16.27 15.12
CA LEU A 103 -7.72 -16.87 14.71
C LEU A 103 -7.20 -16.06 13.52
N ILE A 104 -6.04 -15.44 13.71
CA ILE A 104 -5.36 -14.72 12.65
C ILE A 104 -4.45 -15.72 11.93
N HIS A 105 -4.36 -15.60 10.61
CA HIS A 105 -3.62 -16.52 9.75
C HIS A 105 -2.71 -15.72 8.84
N ASP A 106 -1.44 -16.10 8.81
CA ASP A 106 -0.50 -15.48 7.89
C ASP A 106 -0.53 -16.14 6.50
N THR A 107 -0.26 -15.35 5.47
CA THR A 107 -0.03 -15.90 4.13
C THR A 107 1.34 -16.59 4.04
N HIS A 108 2.31 -16.14 4.83
CA HIS A 108 3.67 -16.69 4.95
C HIS A 108 4.01 -16.98 6.42
N PRO A 109 3.45 -18.06 7.00
CA PRO A 109 3.70 -18.38 8.40
C PRO A 109 5.15 -18.81 8.63
N PHE A 110 5.81 -18.25 9.65
CA PHE A 110 7.17 -18.65 10.02
C PHE A 110 7.22 -19.98 10.79
N GLY A 111 6.31 -20.17 11.76
CA GLY A 111 6.34 -21.34 12.65
C GLY A 111 7.59 -21.42 13.54
N ARG A 112 8.31 -20.31 13.69
CA ARG A 112 9.56 -20.19 14.46
C ARG A 112 9.70 -18.80 15.06
N GLN A 113 10.80 -18.56 15.78
CA GLN A 113 11.18 -17.20 16.14
C GLN A 113 11.57 -16.40 14.90
N CYS A 114 11.17 -15.13 14.84
CA CYS A 114 11.47 -14.22 13.74
C CYS A 114 11.77 -12.82 14.27
N SER A 115 12.58 -12.08 13.52
CA SER A 115 12.96 -10.70 13.81
C SER A 115 11.91 -9.72 13.32
N VAL A 116 11.86 -8.52 13.90
CA VAL A 116 11.00 -7.43 13.43
C VAL A 116 11.25 -7.09 11.95
N ALA A 117 12.50 -7.20 11.48
CA ALA A 117 12.80 -7.03 10.06
C ALA A 117 12.16 -8.10 9.17
N GLU A 118 12.21 -9.37 9.59
CA GLU A 118 11.53 -10.47 8.88
C GLU A 118 10.00 -10.28 8.87
N ILE A 119 9.43 -9.86 10.00
CA ILE A 119 7.98 -9.54 10.12
C ILE A 119 7.56 -8.52 9.06
N MET A 120 8.33 -7.43 8.92
CA MET A 120 8.03 -6.39 7.94
C MET A 120 8.25 -6.83 6.50
N MET A 121 9.26 -7.66 6.25
CA MET A 121 9.63 -8.11 4.90
C MET A 121 8.59 -9.08 4.31
N GLU A 122 8.18 -10.07 5.09
CA GLU A 122 7.18 -11.06 4.67
C GLU A 122 5.74 -10.55 4.82
N SER A 123 5.59 -9.31 5.30
CA SER A 123 4.29 -8.72 5.66
C SER A 123 3.51 -9.60 6.63
N PHE A 124 4.19 -10.12 7.65
CA PHE A 124 3.59 -10.96 8.68
C PHE A 124 2.54 -10.16 9.49
N GLU A 125 1.37 -10.73 9.82
CA GLU A 125 0.19 -10.03 10.37
C GLU A 125 0.28 -9.67 11.86
N TYR A 126 1.47 -9.69 12.46
CA TYR A 126 1.68 -9.61 13.91
C TYR A 126 2.75 -8.60 14.34
#